data_AF-A0ABD1VHF1-F1
#
_entry.id   AF-A0ABD1VHF1-F1
#
_cell.length_a   1.000
_cell.length_b   1.000
_cell.length_c   1.000
_cell.angle_alpha   90.00
_cell.angle_beta   90.00
_cell.angle_gamma   90.00
#
_symmetry.space_group_name_H-M   'P 1'
#
loop_
_entity.id
_entity.type
_entity.pdbx_description
1 polymer ?
#
loop_
_entity_poly.entity_id
_entity_poly.type
_entity_poly.pdbx_seq_one_letter_code
_entity_poly.pdbx_strand_id
1 'polypeptide(L)'
;MASPPQVSRSRWFRLRYDEHVNTPNDTRNVLLIVATLITAVTFQAGVNPPGGVWQDNKDGHIAGRAIYANQTGAFYAFLISNTLALSSSILVLISLTYKFPFYLELWSAILTMFATYASAVFAIAPDESVRFRYLLTTAAVPFGIRFLIEISKRLGNKA
;
A
#
# COMPACT_ATOMS: atom_id res chain seq x y z
N MET A 1 2.92 -51.19 3.63
CA MET A 1 2.70 -49.88 2.98
C MET A 1 2.46 -48.85 4.06
N ALA A 2 3.39 -47.93 4.27
CA ALA A 2 3.21 -46.83 5.22
C ALA A 2 2.31 -45.76 4.58
N SER A 3 1.24 -45.38 5.27
CA SER A 3 0.35 -44.28 4.87
C SER A 3 1.11 -42.95 4.92
N PRO A 4 0.87 -42.03 3.96
CA PRO A 4 1.57 -40.75 3.91
C PRO A 4 1.20 -39.86 5.12
N PRO A 5 2.11 -39.01 5.62
CA PRO A 5 1.87 -38.20 6.79
C PRO A 5 0.76 -37.17 6.52
N GLN A 6 -0.31 -37.22 7.30
CA GLN A 6 -1.38 -36.22 7.22
C GLN A 6 -0.90 -34.90 7.79
N VAL A 7 -0.67 -33.91 6.91
CA VAL A 7 -0.34 -32.55 7.29
C VAL A 7 -1.57 -31.91 7.94
N SER A 8 -1.58 -31.86 9.28
CA SER A 8 -2.65 -31.28 10.09
C SER A 8 -2.90 -29.81 9.72
N ARG A 9 -4.13 -29.53 9.31
CA ARG A 9 -4.72 -28.21 8.98
C ARG A 9 -4.57 -27.16 10.10
N SER A 10 -4.20 -27.58 11.32
CA SER A 10 -4.07 -26.74 12.52
C SER A 10 -2.80 -25.87 12.60
N ARG A 11 -1.81 -26.09 11.72
CA ARG A 11 -0.53 -25.37 11.76
C ARG A 11 -0.67 -23.88 11.38
N TRP A 12 -1.63 -23.55 10.50
CA TRP A 12 -1.91 -22.17 10.08
C TRP A 12 -2.45 -21.27 11.20
N PHE A 13 -3.24 -21.83 12.13
CA PHE A 13 -3.77 -21.06 13.26
C PHE A 13 -2.75 -20.82 14.37
N ARG A 14 -1.63 -21.56 14.36
CA ARG A 14 -0.54 -21.42 15.34
C ARG A 14 0.37 -20.21 15.08
N LEU A 15 0.25 -19.56 13.91
CA LEU A 15 0.90 -18.29 13.58
C LEU A 15 0.11 -17.07 14.11
N ARG A 16 -0.95 -17.29 14.90
CA ARG A 16 -1.66 -16.19 15.54
C ARG A 16 -0.73 -15.44 16.48
N TYR A 17 -0.83 -14.12 16.43
CA TYR A 17 -0.23 -13.25 17.42
C TYR A 17 -0.69 -13.65 18.81
N ASP A 18 0.26 -13.95 19.69
CA ASP A 18 0.02 -14.23 21.10
C ASP A 18 0.59 -13.08 21.93
N GLU A 19 -0.28 -12.28 22.51
CA GLU A 19 0.09 -11.11 23.31
C GLU A 19 0.88 -11.47 24.57
N HIS A 20 0.74 -12.70 25.07
CA HIS A 20 1.47 -13.18 26.26
C HIS A 20 2.90 -13.63 25.94
N VAL A 21 3.19 -13.95 24.69
CA VAL A 21 4.50 -14.45 24.24
C VAL A 21 5.29 -13.39 23.50
N ASN A 22 4.62 -12.55 22.69
CA ASN A 22 5.27 -11.56 21.84
C ASN A 22 5.34 -10.21 22.54
N THR A 23 6.55 -9.66 22.68
CA THR A 23 6.70 -8.33 23.26
C THR A 23 6.21 -7.26 22.27
N PRO A 24 5.72 -6.10 22.74
CA PRO A 24 5.32 -5.00 21.86
C PRO A 24 6.42 -4.57 20.86
N ASN A 25 7.69 -4.74 21.24
CA ASN A 25 8.83 -4.42 20.39
C ASN A 25 9.02 -5.44 19.27
N ASP A 26 8.85 -6.73 19.53
CA ASP A 26 8.93 -7.79 18.51
C ASP A 26 7.83 -7.62 17.48
N THR A 27 6.60 -7.36 17.94
CA THR A 27 5.44 -7.05 17.08
C THR A 27 5.70 -5.85 16.20
N ARG A 28 6.22 -4.78 16.80
CA ARG A 28 6.55 -3.55 16.08
C ARG A 28 7.63 -3.79 15.03
N ASN A 29 8.65 -4.57 15.33
CA ASN A 29 9.71 -4.90 14.37
C ASN A 29 9.17 -5.71 13.18
N VAL A 30 8.34 -6.74 13.44
CA VAL A 30 7.70 -7.52 12.37
C VAL A 30 6.79 -6.64 11.51
N LEU A 31 5.96 -5.79 12.13
CA LEU A 31 5.07 -4.89 11.39
C LEU A 31 5.84 -3.86 10.57
N LEU A 32 6.96 -3.33 11.06
CA LEU A 32 7.84 -2.44 10.29
C LEU A 32 8.42 -3.14 9.06
N ILE A 33 8.86 -4.39 9.19
CA ILE A 33 9.36 -5.18 8.07
C ILE A 33 8.26 -5.40 7.04
N VAL A 34 7.09 -5.90 7.47
CA VAL A 34 5.96 -6.18 6.57
C VAL A 34 5.47 -4.90 5.89
N ALA A 35 5.34 -3.80 6.62
CA ALA A 35 4.89 -2.53 6.05
C ALA A 35 5.91 -1.96 5.04
N THR A 36 7.21 -2.06 5.33
CA THR A 36 8.28 -1.66 4.39
C THR A 36 8.25 -2.51 3.12
N LEU A 37 8.08 -3.84 3.25
CA LEU A 37 8.00 -4.75 2.10
C LEU A 37 6.78 -4.45 1.22
N ILE A 38 5.60 -4.27 1.81
CA ILE A 38 4.38 -3.91 1.06
C ILE A 38 4.60 -2.57 0.34
N THR A 39 5.18 -1.58 1.03
CA THR A 39 5.49 -0.27 0.46
C THR A 39 6.43 -0.39 -0.75
N ALA A 40 7.50 -1.18 -0.62
CA ALA A 40 8.47 -1.39 -1.70
C ALA A 40 7.83 -2.10 -2.91
N VAL A 41 7.08 -3.18 -2.67
CA VAL A 41 6.41 -3.93 -3.75
C VAL A 41 5.38 -3.08 -4.48
N THR A 42 4.56 -2.33 -3.74
CA THR A 42 3.53 -1.47 -4.34
C THR A 42 4.13 -0.27 -5.07
N PHE A 43 5.22 0.31 -4.55
CA PHE A 43 5.95 1.35 -5.27
C PHE A 43 6.49 0.82 -6.60
N GLN A 44 7.20 -0.32 -6.57
CA GLN A 44 7.76 -0.93 -7.78
C GLN A 44 6.68 -1.30 -8.80
N ALA A 45 5.56 -1.89 -8.36
CA ALA A 45 4.45 -2.25 -9.23
C ALA A 45 3.74 -1.02 -9.83
N GLY A 46 3.63 0.07 -9.08
CA GLY A 46 2.98 1.29 -9.56
C GLY A 46 3.81 2.07 -10.57
N VAL A 47 5.13 2.15 -10.38
CA VAL A 47 6.04 2.86 -11.30
C VAL A 47 6.43 2.01 -12.51
N ASN A 48 6.34 0.69 -12.39
CA ASN A 48 6.55 -0.26 -13.49
C ASN A 48 5.24 -1.02 -13.77
N PRO A 49 4.30 -0.45 -14.54
CA PRO A 49 3.01 -1.07 -14.78
C PRO A 49 3.18 -2.44 -15.44
N PRO A 50 2.28 -3.42 -15.14
CA PRO A 50 2.25 -4.69 -15.83
C PRO A 50 2.26 -4.52 -17.35
N GLY A 51 3.08 -5.29 -18.07
CA GLY A 51 3.25 -5.15 -19.52
C GLY A 51 4.07 -3.94 -19.97
N GLY A 52 4.50 -3.06 -19.05
CA GLY A 52 5.36 -1.93 -19.34
C GLY A 52 4.64 -0.73 -19.93
N VAL A 53 5.44 0.16 -20.53
CA VAL A 53 4.97 1.39 -21.18
C VAL A 53 5.28 1.36 -22.66
N TRP A 54 4.46 2.03 -23.45
CA TRP A 54 4.72 2.25 -24.87
C TRP A 54 6.05 2.99 -25.07
N GLN A 55 6.81 2.60 -26.08
CA GLN A 55 8.11 3.20 -26.41
C GLN A 55 8.05 4.13 -27.64
N ASP A 56 6.89 4.20 -28.29
CA ASP A 56 6.66 5.03 -29.47
C ASP A 56 5.29 5.73 -29.39
N ASN A 57 5.05 6.61 -30.38
CA ASN A 57 3.81 7.34 -30.55
C ASN A 57 3.04 6.84 -31.80
N LYS A 58 2.84 5.52 -31.95
CA LYS A 58 2.13 4.91 -33.09
C LYS A 58 0.81 4.27 -32.66
N ASP A 59 -0.06 4.02 -33.63
CA ASP A 59 -1.32 3.27 -33.45
C ASP A 59 -2.26 3.83 -32.35
N GLY A 60 -2.20 5.14 -32.11
CA GLY A 60 -3.00 5.82 -31.09
C GLY A 60 -2.45 5.69 -29.66
N HIS A 61 -1.25 5.15 -29.50
CA HIS A 61 -0.53 5.09 -28.23
C HIS A 61 0.47 6.24 -28.07
N ILE A 62 0.81 6.56 -26.83
CA ILE A 62 1.75 7.63 -26.46
C ILE A 62 2.87 7.02 -25.64
N ALA A 63 4.12 7.30 -26.01
CA ALA A 63 5.30 6.83 -25.30
C ALA A 63 5.25 7.22 -23.81
N GLY A 64 5.59 6.28 -22.95
CA GLY A 64 5.50 6.43 -21.49
C GLY A 64 4.14 6.09 -20.88
N ARG A 65 3.06 5.96 -21.68
CA ARG A 65 1.78 5.46 -21.15
C ARG A 65 1.81 3.95 -20.95
N ALA A 66 1.13 3.47 -19.90
CA ALA A 66 1.01 2.04 -19.63
C ALA A 66 0.31 1.32 -20.79
N ILE A 67 0.92 0.24 -21.25
CA ILE A 67 0.28 -0.71 -22.17
C ILE A 67 -0.98 -1.30 -21.51
N TYR A 68 -0.90 -1.59 -20.20
CA TYR A 68 -2.02 -2.12 -19.42
C TYR A 68 -3.24 -1.20 -19.38
N ALA A 69 -3.07 0.11 -19.59
CA ALA A 69 -4.18 1.05 -19.58
C ALA A 69 -5.18 0.85 -20.73
N ASN A 70 -4.83 0.05 -21.75
CA ASN A 70 -5.77 -0.36 -22.80
C ASN A 70 -6.91 -1.25 -22.26
N GLN A 71 -6.67 -1.99 -21.16
CA GLN A 71 -7.69 -2.74 -20.43
C GLN A 71 -8.20 -1.94 -19.24
N THR A 72 -9.03 -0.93 -19.53
CA THR A 72 -9.45 0.09 -18.56
C THR A 72 -9.92 -0.49 -17.23
N GLY A 73 -10.87 -1.43 -17.22
CA GLY A 73 -11.41 -2.01 -15.98
C GLY A 73 -10.36 -2.70 -15.10
N ALA A 74 -9.52 -3.56 -15.68
CA ALA A 74 -8.49 -4.29 -14.96
C ALA A 74 -7.35 -3.38 -14.48
N PHE A 75 -6.99 -2.39 -15.30
CA PHE A 75 -5.99 -1.37 -14.95
C PHE A 75 -6.41 -0.54 -13.75
N TYR A 76 -7.68 -0.09 -13.69
CA TYR A 76 -8.18 0.66 -12.53
C TYR A 76 -8.27 -0.19 -11.28
N ALA A 77 -8.75 -1.44 -11.38
CA ALA A 77 -8.76 -2.35 -10.24
C ALA A 77 -7.34 -2.52 -9.66
N PHE A 78 -6.35 -2.74 -10.53
CA PHE A 78 -4.95 -2.78 -10.15
C PHE A 78 -4.48 -1.49 -9.48
N LEU A 79 -4.67 -0.33 -10.11
CA LEU A 79 -4.21 0.95 -9.57
C LEU A 79 -4.84 1.28 -8.20
N ILE A 80 -6.13 1.03 -8.04
CA ILE A 80 -6.87 1.28 -6.80
C ILE A 80 -6.33 0.37 -5.70
N SER A 81 -6.27 -0.95 -5.95
CA SER A 81 -5.77 -1.91 -4.95
C SER A 81 -4.32 -1.63 -4.58
N ASN A 82 -3.46 -1.32 -5.55
CA ASN A 82 -2.04 -1.01 -5.30
C ASN A 82 -1.88 0.27 -4.47
N THR A 83 -2.65 1.32 -4.79
CA THR A 83 -2.58 2.60 -4.07
C THR A 83 -3.14 2.47 -2.65
N LEU A 84 -4.21 1.69 -2.44
CA LEU A 84 -4.72 1.39 -1.10
C LEU A 84 -3.72 0.63 -0.24
N ALA A 85 -3.02 -0.34 -0.84
CA ALA A 85 -2.00 -1.10 -0.13
C ALA A 85 -0.82 -0.21 0.27
N LEU A 86 -0.33 0.64 -0.64
CA LEU A 86 0.73 1.61 -0.38
C LEU A 86 0.35 2.62 0.71
N SER A 87 -0.84 3.22 0.63
CA SER A 87 -1.28 4.23 1.62
C SER A 87 -1.49 3.60 3.00
N SER A 88 -2.05 2.39 3.05
CA SER A 88 -2.22 1.64 4.30
C SER A 88 -0.88 1.26 4.93
N SER A 89 0.10 0.82 4.15
CA SER A 89 1.42 0.47 4.68
C SER A 89 2.19 1.70 5.17
N ILE A 90 2.12 2.82 4.44
CA ILE A 90 2.68 4.11 4.88
C ILE A 90 2.08 4.56 6.20
N LEU A 91 0.76 4.43 6.38
CA LEU A 91 0.09 4.73 7.65
C LEU A 91 0.65 3.91 8.80
N VAL A 92 0.89 2.62 8.59
CA VAL A 92 1.52 1.75 9.59
C VAL A 92 2.94 2.22 9.90
N LEU A 93 3.75 2.53 8.87
CA LEU A 93 5.11 3.05 9.05
C LEU A 93 5.12 4.34 9.87
N ILE A 94 4.30 5.34 9.52
CA ILE A 94 4.18 6.61 10.26
C ILE A 94 3.79 6.34 11.72
N SER A 95 2.83 5.44 11.96
CA SER A 95 2.36 5.10 13.31
C SER A 95 3.45 4.49 14.17
N LEU A 96 4.18 3.53 13.62
CA LEU A 96 5.19 2.78 14.36
C LEU A 96 6.43 3.62 14.57
N THR A 97 6.72 4.60 13.72
CA THR A 97 7.99 5.36 13.74
C THR A 97 7.93 6.69 14.48
N TYR A 98 6.75 7.17 14.90
CA TYR A 98 6.53 8.50 15.51
C TYR A 98 7.39 8.83 16.75
N LYS A 99 8.01 7.84 17.41
CA LYS A 99 8.86 8.04 18.60
C LYS A 99 10.34 7.71 18.37
N PHE A 100 10.76 7.52 17.11
CA PHE A 100 12.16 7.26 16.79
C PHE A 100 12.99 8.54 16.73
N PRO A 101 14.30 8.49 17.08
CA PRO A 101 15.15 9.68 17.12
C PRO A 101 15.28 10.41 15.76
N PHE A 102 15.00 9.73 14.64
CA PHE A 102 15.07 10.27 13.26
C PHE A 102 13.73 10.20 12.52
N TYR A 103 12.62 10.35 13.25
CA TYR A 103 11.30 10.20 12.66
C TYR A 103 10.98 11.30 11.63
N LEU A 104 11.54 12.51 11.78
CA LEU A 104 11.28 13.61 10.84
C LEU A 104 11.94 13.36 9.48
N GLU A 105 13.18 12.91 9.46
CA GLU A 105 13.90 12.51 8.25
C GLU A 105 13.21 11.34 7.57
N LEU A 106 12.72 10.38 8.36
CA LEU A 106 11.97 9.24 7.81
C LEU A 106 10.62 9.67 7.25
N TRP A 107 9.90 10.57 7.92
CA TRP A 107 8.60 11.04 7.47
C TRP A 107 8.71 11.93 6.22
N SER A 108 9.75 12.76 6.14
CA SER A 108 10.03 13.54 4.93
C SER A 108 10.37 12.61 3.77
N ALA A 109 11.19 11.57 3.98
CA ALA A 109 11.48 10.55 2.97
C ALA A 109 10.22 9.81 2.49
N ILE A 110 9.35 9.39 3.42
CA ILE A 110 8.07 8.73 3.10
C ILE A 110 7.16 9.67 2.28
N LEU A 111 7.07 10.94 2.67
CA LEU A 111 6.26 11.95 1.98
C LEU A 111 6.77 12.17 0.55
N THR A 112 8.08 12.37 0.38
CA THR A 112 8.70 12.53 -0.95
C THR A 112 8.52 11.28 -1.80
N MET A 113 8.72 10.09 -1.23
CA MET A 113 8.47 8.83 -1.93
C MET A 113 7.02 8.74 -2.42
N PHE A 114 6.04 9.07 -1.56
CA PHE A 114 4.63 9.08 -1.96
C PHE A 114 4.35 10.08 -3.09
N ALA A 115 4.99 11.25 -3.06
CA ALA A 115 4.88 12.24 -4.13
C ALA A 115 5.46 11.72 -5.47
N THR A 116 6.62 11.05 -5.43
CA THR A 116 7.20 10.42 -6.64
C THR A 116 6.33 9.30 -7.20
N TYR A 117 5.70 8.49 -6.34
CA TYR A 117 4.71 7.49 -6.76
C TYR A 117 3.53 8.14 -7.47
N ALA A 118 2.93 9.18 -6.87
CA ALA A 118 1.80 9.88 -7.47
C ALA A 118 2.16 10.48 -8.83
N SER A 119 3.35 11.07 -8.95
CA SER A 119 3.87 11.60 -10.22
C SER A 119 4.07 10.52 -11.27
N ALA A 120 4.63 9.36 -10.91
CA ALA A 120 4.83 8.25 -11.84
C ALA A 120 3.50 7.67 -12.34
N VAL A 121 2.53 7.45 -11.45
CA VAL A 121 1.19 6.95 -11.83
C VAL A 121 0.48 7.95 -12.75
N PHE A 122 0.63 9.25 -12.48
CA PHE A 122 0.10 10.31 -13.34
C PHE A 122 0.71 10.29 -14.75
N ALA A 123 2.04 10.16 -14.86
CA ALA A 123 2.73 10.08 -16.14
C ALA A 123 2.26 8.88 -16.98
N ILE A 124 1.98 7.75 -16.35
CA ILE A 124 1.71 6.48 -17.02
C ILE A 124 0.23 6.32 -17.43
N ALA A 125 -0.73 6.99 -16.78
CA ALA A 125 -2.17 6.77 -16.98
C ALA A 125 -2.81 7.69 -18.04
N PRO A 126 -3.50 7.18 -19.09
CA PRO A 126 -3.84 7.95 -20.29
C PRO A 126 -4.97 9.03 -20.21
N ASP A 127 -5.37 9.57 -19.05
CA ASP A 127 -6.39 10.65 -18.97
C ASP A 127 -6.33 11.44 -17.64
N GLU A 128 -6.18 12.77 -17.71
CA GLU A 128 -5.48 13.52 -16.64
C GLU A 128 -6.36 14.01 -15.46
N SER A 129 -7.62 14.37 -15.69
CA SER A 129 -8.37 15.20 -14.71
C SER A 129 -9.26 14.40 -13.74
N VAL A 130 -9.99 13.41 -14.24
CA VAL A 130 -10.91 12.58 -13.43
C VAL A 130 -10.15 11.57 -12.58
N ARG A 131 -8.98 11.12 -13.05
CA ARG A 131 -8.19 10.05 -12.42
C ARG A 131 -7.37 10.53 -11.24
N PHE A 132 -6.86 11.76 -11.28
CA PHE A 132 -6.18 12.38 -10.14
C PHE A 132 -7.08 12.45 -8.91
N ARG A 133 -8.37 12.77 -9.10
CA ARG A 133 -9.37 12.77 -8.03
C ARG A 133 -9.54 11.37 -7.45
N TYR A 134 -9.70 10.33 -8.26
CA TYR A 134 -9.83 8.96 -7.78
C TYR A 134 -8.59 8.44 -7.05
N LEU A 135 -7.39 8.80 -7.53
CA LEU A 135 -6.14 8.41 -6.89
C LEU A 135 -5.99 9.10 -5.53
N LEU A 136 -6.26 10.41 -5.45
CA LEU A 136 -6.25 11.17 -4.19
C LEU A 136 -7.30 10.66 -3.20
N THR A 137 -8.53 10.43 -3.64
CA THR A 137 -9.59 9.93 -2.76
C THR A 137 -9.23 8.55 -2.22
N THR A 138 -8.77 7.64 -3.09
CA THR A 138 -8.33 6.30 -2.70
C THR A 138 -7.15 6.33 -1.73
N ALA A 139 -6.14 7.17 -1.99
CA ALA A 139 -5.01 7.34 -1.09
C ALA A 139 -5.41 7.87 0.29
N ALA A 140 -6.40 8.77 0.35
CA ALA A 140 -6.91 9.35 1.59
C ALA A 140 -7.81 8.40 2.40
N VAL A 141 -8.40 7.37 1.78
CA VAL A 141 -9.37 6.46 2.45
C VAL A 141 -8.80 5.84 3.74
N PRO A 142 -7.60 5.23 3.76
CA PRO A 142 -7.08 4.65 4.99
C PRO A 142 -6.85 5.67 6.10
N PHE A 143 -6.49 6.91 5.74
CA PHE A 143 -6.33 8.01 6.70
C PHE A 143 -7.67 8.44 7.27
N GLY A 144 -8.68 8.58 6.41
CA GLY A 144 -10.06 8.91 6.80
C GLY A 144 -10.68 7.86 7.70
N ILE A 145 -10.54 6.57 7.37
CA ILE A 145 -11.02 5.46 8.22
C ILE A 145 -10.39 5.54 9.61
N ARG A 146 -9.08 5.75 9.68
CA ARG A 146 -8.38 5.85 10.97
C ARG A 146 -8.84 7.07 11.78
N PHE A 147 -9.02 8.20 11.12
CA PHE A 147 -9.52 9.42 11.74
C PHE A 147 -10.94 9.24 12.29
N LEU A 148 -11.82 8.56 11.54
CA LEU A 148 -13.17 8.21 11.99
C LEU A 148 -13.15 7.31 13.22
N ILE A 149 -12.31 6.26 13.23
CA ILE A 149 -12.16 5.35 14.38
C ILE A 149 -11.73 6.13 15.63
N GLU A 150 -10.76 7.04 15.49
CA GLU A 150 -10.27 7.86 16.60
C GLU A 150 -11.37 8.80 17.14
N ILE A 151 -12.14 9.42 16.26
CA ILE A 151 -13.28 10.26 16.66
C ILE A 151 -14.35 9.44 17.36
N SER A 152 -14.74 8.28 16.81
CA SER A 152 -15.74 7.40 17.42
C SER A 152 -15.32 6.95 18.82
N LYS A 153 -14.05 6.60 19.03
CA LYS A 153 -13.51 6.27 20.36
C LYS A 153 -13.55 7.46 21.31
N ARG A 154 -13.18 8.66 20.85
CA ARG A 154 -13.21 9.88 21.67
C ARG A 154 -14.62 10.31 22.06
N LEU A 155 -15.61 10.10 21.19
CA LEU A 155 -17.01 10.38 21.48
C LEU A 155 -17.61 9.33 22.43
N GLY A 156 -17.29 8.05 22.22
CA GLY A 156 -17.75 6.96 23.08
C GLY A 156 -17.17 6.98 24.49
N ASN A 157 -15.92 7.44 24.67
CA ASN A 157 -15.31 7.60 26.00
C ASN A 157 -15.81 8.84 26.77
N LYS A 158 -16.58 9.73 26.13
CA LYS A 158 -17.15 10.94 26.74
C LYS A 158 -18.63 10.80 27.14
N ALA A 159 -19.28 9.70 26.75
CA ALA A 159 -20.65 9.34 27.12
C ALA A 159 -20.62 8.33 28.27
#